data_AF-A0A7X7XZB9-F1
#
_entry.id   AF-A0A7X7XZB9-F1
#
_cell.length_a   1.000
_cell.length_b   1.000
_cell.length_c   1.000
_cell.angle_alpha   90.00
_cell.angle_beta   90.00
_cell.angle_gamma   90.00
#
_symmetry.space_group_name_H-M   'P 1'
#
loop_
_entity.id
_entity.type
_entity.pdbx_description
1 polymer ?
#
loop_
_entity_poly.entity_id
_entity_poly.type
_entity_poly.pdbx_seq_one_letter_code
_entity_poly.pdbx_strand_id
1 'polypeptide(L)' 'MDEKYLKELLNNVKNGSISVDDALMDLKKLPFEDIGFAKIDHHRNIRNGYPEVIYSEGKTI' A
#
# COMPACT_ATOMS: atom_id res chain seq x y z
N MET A 1 4.55 -3.49 -2.92
CA MET A 1 3.42 -4.05 -3.68
C MET A 1 3.20 -5.47 -3.19
N ASP A 2 2.10 -5.71 -2.47
CA ASP A 2 1.71 -7.05 -2.03
C ASP A 2 1.07 -7.77 -3.22
N GLU A 3 1.65 -8.91 -3.62
CA GLU A 3 1.15 -9.73 -4.74
C GLU A 3 -0.30 -10.19 -4.51
N LYS A 4 -0.69 -10.35 -3.24
CA LYS A 4 -2.05 -10.75 -2.85
C LYS A 4 -3.07 -9.66 -3.16
N TYR A 5 -2.77 -8.41 -2.80
CA TYR A 5 -3.64 -7.26 -3.10
C TYR A 5 -3.81 -7.07 -4.61
N LEU A 6 -2.72 -7.18 -5.37
CA LEU A 6 -2.80 -7.03 -6.83
C LEU A 6 -3.64 -8.15 -7.46
N LYS A 7 -3.49 -9.40 -7.00
CA LYS A 7 -4.32 -10.52 -7.45
C LYS A 7 -5.81 -10.30 -7.13
N GLU A 8 -6.13 -9.80 -5.94
CA GLU A 8 -7.52 -9.49 -5.57
C GLU A 8 -8.09 -8.37 -6.44
N LEU A 9 -7.35 -7.28 -6.66
CA LEU A 9 -7.77 -6.17 -7.52
C LEU A 9 -8.05 -6.65 -8.96
N LEU A 10 -7.15 -7.46 -9.53
CA LEU A 10 -7.31 -8.02 -10.87
C LEU A 10 -8.50 -8.99 -10.96
N ASN A 11 -8.74 -9.79 -9.92
CA ASN A 11 -9.92 -10.66 -9.86
C ASN A 11 -11.21 -9.84 -9.79
N ASN A 12 -11.23 -8.74 -9.05
CA ASN A 12 -12.39 -7.85 -8.96
C ASN A 12 -12.71 -7.19 -10.30
N VAL A 13 -11.69 -6.78 -11.06
CA VAL A 13 -11.87 -6.28 -12.44
C VAL A 13 -12.42 -7.38 -13.34
N LYS A 14 -11.82 -8.58 -13.29
CA LYS A 14 -12.23 -9.74 -14.12
C LYS A 14 -13.67 -10.15 -13.86
N ASN A 15 -14.12 -10.08 -12.61
CA ASN A 15 -15.48 -10.42 -12.20
C ASN A 15 -16.50 -9.30 -12.48
N GLY A 16 -16.05 -8.13 -12.95
CA GLY A 16 -16.90 -6.97 -13.20
C GLY A 16 -17.36 -6.25 -11.92
N SER A 17 -16.78 -6.58 -10.77
CA SER A 17 -17.09 -5.95 -9.48
C SER A 17 -16.58 -4.52 -9.39
N ILE A 18 -15.50 -4.20 -10.11
CA ILE A 18 -14.95 -2.85 -10.23
C ILE A 18 -14.61 -2.57 -11.70
N SER A 19 -14.72 -1.31 -12.12
CA SER A 19 -14.29 -0.91 -13.46
C SER A 19 -12.77 -0.86 -13.55
N VAL A 20 -12.25 -0.95 -14.77
CA VAL A 20 -10.80 -0.79 -15.03
C VAL A 20 -10.33 0.60 -14.59
N ASP A 21 -11.17 1.63 -14.77
CA ASP A 21 -10.86 3.01 -14.38
C ASP A 21 -10.78 3.18 -12.85
N ASP A 22 -11.67 2.51 -12.11
CA ASP A 22 -11.64 2.51 -10.64
C ASP A 22 -10.41 1.77 -10.11
N ALA A 23 -10.09 0.62 -10.70
CA ALA A 23 -8.88 -0.13 -10.37
C ALA A 23 -7.62 0.69 -10.66
N LEU A 24 -7.60 1.47 -11.75
CA LEU A 24 -6.52 2.39 -12.08
C LEU A 24 -6.43 3.55 -11.08
N MET A 25 -7.56 4.09 -10.59
CA MET A 25 -7.54 5.09 -9.53
C MET A 25 -6.98 4.54 -8.22
N ASP A 26 -7.33 3.32 -7.84
CA ASP A 26 -6.79 2.67 -6.64
C ASP A 26 -5.30 2.39 -6.76
N LEU A 27 -4.83 1.96 -7.94
CA LEU A 27 -3.40 1.84 -8.22
C LEU A 27 -2.67 3.18 -8.20
N LYS A 28 -3.33 4.29 -8.60
CA LYS A 28 -2.76 5.65 -8.55
C LYS A 28 -2.70 6.24 -7.14
N LYS A 29 -3.53 5.77 -6.20
CA LYS A 29 -3.45 6.17 -4.78
C LYS A 29 -2.25 5.55 -4.05
N LEU A 30 -1.58 4.59 -4.66
CA LEU A 30 -0.36 3.99 -4.10
C LEU A 30 0.87 4.75 -4.61
N PRO A 31 1.57 5.44 -3.68
CA PRO A 31 2.62 4.74 -2.94
C PRO A 31 2.53 4.86 -1.41
N PHE A 32 1.60 5.67 -0.90
CA PHE A 32 1.51 5.98 0.54
C PHE A 32 0.05 6.04 0.98
N GLU A 33 -0.30 5.27 2.00
CA GLU A 33 -1.62 5.34 2.62
C GLU A 33 -1.55 6.28 3.82
N ASP A 34 -2.30 7.39 3.76
CA ASP A 34 -2.36 8.37 4.85
C ASP A 34 -3.52 8.03 5.78
N ILE A 35 -3.20 7.58 6.99
CA ILE A 35 -4.18 7.23 8.04
C ILE A 35 -4.41 8.39 9.01
N GLY A 36 -4.03 9.62 8.64
CA GLY A 36 -4.27 10.86 9.39
C GLY A 36 -3.22 11.19 10.44
N PHE A 37 -2.52 10.18 10.98
CA PHE A 37 -1.40 10.37 11.92
C PHE A 37 -0.09 9.76 11.42
N ALA A 38 -0.13 8.98 10.34
CA ALA A 38 1.02 8.36 9.71
C ALA A 38 0.77 8.13 8.22
N LYS A 39 1.84 8.17 7.42
CA LYS A 39 1.82 7.78 6.02
C LYS A 39 2.54 6.44 5.89
N ILE A 40 1.79 5.40 5.55
CA ILE A 40 2.30 4.04 5.36
C ILE A 40 2.87 3.96 3.94
N ASP A 41 4.20 3.97 3.82
CA ASP A 41 4.90 3.77 2.55
C ASP A 41 4.92 2.28 2.18
N HIS A 42 3.97 1.86 1.34
CA HIS A 42 3.83 0.50 0.83
C HIS A 42 4.89 0.15 -0.23
N HIS A 43 5.65 1.14 -0.72
CA HIS A 43 6.72 0.98 -1.71
C HIS A 43 8.10 0.82 -1.06
N ARG A 44 8.19 1.01 0.27
CA ARG A 44 9.46 0.98 1.00
C ARG A 44 10.26 -0.29 0.78
N ASN A 45 9.62 -1.47 0.80
CA ASN A 45 10.31 -2.75 0.55
C ASN A 45 10.89 -2.85 -0.86
N ILE A 46 10.25 -2.26 -1.86
CA ILE A 46 10.72 -2.29 -3.26
C ILE A 46 11.84 -1.26 -3.47
N ARG A 47 11.74 -0.09 -2.83
CA ARG A 47 12.71 1.00 -2.99
C ARG A 47 13.99 0.82 -2.18
N ASN A 48 13.90 0.25 -0.98
CA ASN A 48 14.99 0.30 -0.01
C ASN A 48 15.56 -1.08 0.39
N GLY A 49 15.01 -2.19 -0.09
CA GLY A 49 15.57 -3.54 0.08
C GLY A 49 15.59 -4.12 1.52
N TYR A 50 15.60 -3.27 2.54
CA TYR A 50 15.59 -3.61 3.95
C TYR A 50 14.57 -2.75 4.72
N PRO A 51 13.89 -3.30 5.74
CA PRO A 51 13.01 -2.52 6.61
C PRO A 51 13.83 -1.54 7.45
N GLU A 52 13.36 -0.30 7.54
CA GLU A 52 13.99 0.73 8.38
C GLU A 52 13.44 0.62 9.81
N VAL A 53 14.32 0.54 10.80
CA VAL A 53 13.95 0.50 12.23
C VAL A 53 14.05 1.92 12.79
N ILE A 54 12.92 2.51 13.19
CA ILE A 54 12.92 3.77 13.92
C ILE A 54 13.12 3.47 15.40
N TYR A 55 14.35 3.63 15.87
CA TYR A 55 14.67 3.59 17.28
C TYR A 55 14.23 4.91 17.93
N SER A 56 13.47 4.83 19.02
CA SER A 56 13.16 5.98 19.88
C SER A 56 13.34 5.56 21.33
N GLU A 57 14.46 5.96 21.90
CA GLU A 57 14.71 5.84 23.33
C GLU A 57 13.78 6.80 24.08
N GLY A 58 12.95 6.28 24.99
CA GLY A 58 12.11 7.10 25.86
C GLY A 58 10.65 7.27 25.47
N LYS A 59 10.09 6.50 24.53
CA LYS A 59 8.62 6.40 24.41
C LYS A 59 8.05 5.65 25.63
N THR A 60 7.44 6.37 26.55
CA THR A 60 6.55 5.80 27.57
C THR A 60 5.19 5.45 26.96
N ILE A 61 4.66 4.28 27.36
CA ILE A 61 3.37 3.69 26.94
C ILE A 61 2.20 4.64 27.21
#